data_AF-A0A2U2EK24-F1
#
_entry.id   AF-A0A2U2EK24-F1
#
_cell.length_a   1.000
_cell.length_b   1.000
_cell.length_c   1.000
_cell.angle_alpha   90.00
_cell.angle_beta   90.00
_cell.angle_gamma   90.00
#
_symmetry.space_group_name_H-M   'P 1'
#
loop_
_entity.id
_entity.type
_entity.pdbx_description
1 polymer ?
#
loop_
_entity_poly.entity_id
_entity_poly.type
_entity_poly.pdbx_seq_one_letter_code
_entity_poly.pdbx_strand_id
1 'polypeptide(L)'
;MNKITKANFKKLVLVLTLTLAMTLGMSISVFAATGAVNGYTATGSSTITRTAASASTTYGKSTGSISVDSTYSYVNTYTLATGTSTKSKGYYSSVTLMFSAPYNCHSVRIRSSHKVSAYGQTWTANSTAVY
;
A
#
# COMPACT_ATOMS: atom_id res chain seq x y z
N MET A 1 -1.08 35.02 24.07
CA MET A 1 -1.91 33.92 23.53
C MET A 1 -2.42 34.31 22.15
N ASN A 2 -1.96 33.65 21.08
CA ASN A 2 -2.49 33.87 19.73
C ASN A 2 -3.92 33.32 19.65
N LYS A 3 -4.90 34.20 19.42
CA LYS A 3 -6.31 33.81 19.23
C LYS A 3 -6.49 33.31 17.80
N ILE A 4 -6.95 32.07 17.64
CA ILE A 4 -7.38 31.55 16.35
C ILE A 4 -8.60 32.37 15.89
N THR A 5 -8.50 33.01 14.73
CA THR A 5 -9.62 33.77 14.17
C THR A 5 -10.68 32.83 13.60
N LYS A 6 -11.95 33.27 13.58
CA LYS A 6 -13.09 32.47 13.08
C LYS A 6 -12.88 31.94 11.65
N ALA A 7 -12.16 32.70 10.81
CA ALA A 7 -11.79 32.27 9.46
C ALA A 7 -10.76 31.13 9.45
N ASN A 8 -9.76 31.19 10.33
CA ASN A 8 -8.76 30.14 10.47
C ASN A 8 -9.36 28.86 11.07
N PHE A 9 -10.33 28.98 11.98
CA PHE A 9 -11.08 27.84 12.50
C PHE A 9 -11.91 27.14 11.42
N LYS A 10 -12.61 27.90 10.56
CA LYS A 10 -13.37 27.31 9.43
C LYS A 10 -12.48 26.57 8.44
N LYS A 11 -11.30 27.11 8.11
CA LYS A 11 -10.30 26.42 7.27
C LYS A 11 -9.82 25.12 7.90
N LEU A 12 -9.55 25.14 9.21
CA LEU A 12 -9.13 23.95 9.95
C LEU A 12 -10.23 22.87 9.96
N VAL A 13 -11.48 23.27 10.21
CA VAL A 13 -12.63 22.35 10.17
C VAL A 13 -12.81 21.76 8.78
N LEU A 14 -12.69 22.56 7.71
CA LEU A 14 -12.82 22.08 6.34
C LEU A 14 -11.72 21.08 5.96
N VAL A 15 -10.47 21.34 6.35
CA VAL A 15 -9.37 20.40 6.12
C VAL A 15 -9.60 19.11 6.91
N LEU A 16 -10.06 19.21 8.15
CA LEU A 16 -10.34 18.05 8.99
C LEU A 16 -11.50 17.21 8.44
N THR A 17 -12.59 17.83 7.97
CA THR A 17 -13.73 17.12 7.38
C THR A 17 -13.39 16.50 6.04
N LEU A 18 -12.58 17.16 5.21
CA LEU A 18 -12.12 16.60 3.93
C LEU A 18 -11.19 15.40 4.16
N THR A 19 -10.27 15.51 5.12
CA THR A 19 -9.36 14.42 5.51
C THR A 19 -10.15 13.26 6.14
N LEU A 20 -11.16 13.55 6.96
CA LEU A 20 -12.04 12.56 7.58
C LEU A 20 -12.96 11.88 6.54
N ALA A 21 -13.49 12.61 5.56
CA ALA A 21 -14.30 12.05 4.48
C ALA A 21 -13.47 11.15 3.54
N MET A 22 -12.23 11.55 3.25
CA MET A 22 -11.28 10.71 2.50
C MET A 22 -10.92 9.43 3.27
N THR A 23 -10.76 9.51 4.59
CA THR A 23 -10.42 8.34 5.42
C THR A 23 -11.62 7.44 5.75
N LEU A 24 -12.83 7.98 5.89
CA LEU A 24 -14.05 7.18 6.13
C LEU A 24 -14.59 6.51 4.86
N GLY A 25 -14.35 7.09 3.68
CA GLY A 25 -14.67 6.46 2.38
C GLY A 25 -13.65 5.43 1.92
N MET A 26 -12.47 5.40 2.52
CA MET A 26 -11.39 4.46 2.24
C MET A 26 -11.08 3.67 3.50
N SER A 27 -11.76 2.56 3.66
CA SER A 27 -11.32 1.43 4.47
C SER A 27 -10.04 0.88 3.85
N ILE A 28 -8.93 1.45 4.29
CA ILE A 28 -7.59 1.09 3.86
C ILE A 28 -7.08 0.00 4.80
N SER A 29 -6.98 -1.24 4.33
CA SER A 29 -6.18 -2.24 5.05
C SER A 29 -4.71 -2.04 4.65
N VAL A 30 -3.92 -1.53 5.59
CA VAL A 30 -2.47 -1.33 5.44
C VAL A 30 -1.76 -2.44 6.20
N PHE A 31 -0.90 -3.17 5.50
CA PHE A 31 0.14 -3.97 6.13
C PHE A 31 1.49 -3.32 5.84
N ALA A 32 2.34 -3.18 6.86
CA ALA A 32 3.73 -2.78 6.70
C ALA A 32 4.62 -3.68 7.57
N ALA A 33 5.63 -4.29 6.96
CA ALA A 33 6.70 -5.01 7.64
C ALA A 33 8.01 -4.27 7.44
N THR A 34 8.78 -4.15 8.52
CA THR A 34 10.09 -3.52 8.52
C THR A 34 11.16 -4.53 8.93
N GLY A 35 12.37 -4.31 8.44
CA GLY A 35 13.56 -5.05 8.83
C GLY A 35 14.81 -4.26 8.47
N ALA A 36 15.96 -4.89 8.60
CA ALA A 36 17.24 -4.30 8.24
C ALA A 36 18.04 -5.24 7.33
N VAL A 37 18.69 -4.67 6.32
CA VAL A 37 19.69 -5.34 5.48
C VAL A 37 20.94 -4.48 5.52
N ASN A 38 22.06 -5.05 5.97
CA ASN A 38 23.33 -4.36 6.14
C ASN A 38 23.21 -3.04 6.96
N GLY A 39 22.39 -3.04 8.00
CA GLY A 39 22.14 -1.86 8.85
C GLY A 39 21.22 -0.79 8.26
N TYR A 40 20.72 -0.96 7.03
CA TYR A 40 19.75 -0.06 6.41
C TYR A 40 18.34 -0.64 6.47
N THR A 41 17.36 0.22 6.72
CA THR A 41 15.95 -0.17 6.81
C THR A 41 15.43 -0.69 5.47
N ALA A 42 14.77 -1.85 5.52
CA ALA A 42 13.93 -2.37 4.46
C ALA A 42 12.47 -2.36 4.92
N THR A 43 11.58 -1.87 4.08
CA THR A 43 10.15 -1.79 4.38
C THR A 43 9.35 -2.37 3.23
N GLY A 44 8.47 -3.33 3.50
CA GLY A 44 7.52 -3.87 2.54
C GLY A 44 6.11 -3.59 3.01
N SER A 45 5.24 -3.12 2.13
CA SER A 45 3.85 -2.83 2.48
C SER A 45 2.88 -3.19 1.37
N SER A 46 1.63 -3.40 1.76
CA SER A 46 0.50 -3.45 0.83
C SER A 46 -0.65 -2.61 1.37
N THR A 47 -1.35 -1.98 0.44
CA THR A 47 -2.50 -1.12 0.68
C THR A 47 -3.62 -1.58 -0.22
N ILE A 48 -4.85 -1.61 0.29
CA ILE A 48 -6.03 -1.98 -0.50
C ILE A 48 -7.22 -1.09 -0.18
N THR A 49 -8.02 -0.81 -1.20
CA THR A 49 -9.35 -0.20 -1.14
C THR A 49 -10.29 -1.04 -2.00
N ARG A 50 -11.59 -0.72 -2.00
CA ARG A 50 -12.61 -1.43 -2.80
C ARG A 50 -12.28 -1.58 -4.29
N THR A 51 -11.51 -0.66 -4.86
CA THR A 51 -11.24 -0.61 -6.31
C THR A 51 -9.77 -0.50 -6.67
N ALA A 52 -8.87 -0.41 -5.70
CA ALA A 52 -7.44 -0.28 -5.95
C ALA A 52 -6.62 -1.03 -4.92
N ALA A 53 -5.44 -1.49 -5.32
CA ALA A 53 -4.45 -2.00 -4.40
C ALA A 53 -3.05 -1.60 -4.85
N SER A 54 -2.14 -1.52 -3.90
CA SER A 54 -0.73 -1.35 -4.17
C SER A 54 0.11 -2.23 -3.27
N ALA A 55 1.27 -2.61 -3.77
CA ALA A 55 2.31 -3.24 -2.99
C ALA A 55 3.61 -2.49 -3.24
N SER A 56 4.34 -2.17 -2.18
CA SER A 56 5.60 -1.46 -2.31
C SER A 56 6.67 -2.07 -1.44
N THR A 57 7.92 -1.88 -1.86
CA THR A 57 9.08 -2.17 -1.05
C THR A 57 10.11 -1.09 -1.25
N THR A 58 10.67 -0.62 -0.15
CA THR A 58 11.73 0.37 -0.14
C THR A 58 12.92 -0.17 0.64
N TYR A 59 14.10 0.28 0.24
CA TYR A 59 15.34 0.04 0.93
C TYR A 59 16.06 1.35 1.11
N GLY A 60 16.60 1.61 2.31
CA GLY A 60 17.25 2.87 2.68
C GLY A 60 18.54 3.20 1.91
N LYS A 61 18.88 2.43 0.87
CA LYS A 61 20.10 2.57 0.06
C LYS A 61 19.80 2.21 -1.39
N SER A 62 20.35 2.96 -2.35
CA SER A 62 20.16 2.70 -3.79
C SER A 62 21.09 1.63 -4.37
N THR A 63 21.59 0.70 -3.55
CA THR A 63 22.55 -0.34 -3.96
C THR A 63 22.09 -1.76 -3.58
N GLY A 64 20.88 -1.91 -3.06
CA GLY A 64 20.28 -3.24 -2.83
C GLY A 64 19.58 -3.76 -4.07
N SER A 65 19.11 -4.99 -4.04
CA SER A 65 18.22 -5.58 -5.03
C SER A 65 16.87 -5.82 -4.36
N ILE A 66 15.86 -5.10 -4.81
CA ILE A 66 14.48 -5.27 -4.37
C ILE A 66 13.76 -6.13 -5.40
N SER A 67 12.91 -7.03 -4.92
CA SER A 67 11.95 -7.78 -5.73
C SER A 67 10.61 -7.80 -5.00
N VAL A 68 9.55 -7.47 -5.72
CA VAL A 68 8.18 -7.51 -5.23
C VAL A 68 7.36 -8.34 -6.21
N ASP A 69 6.69 -9.35 -5.69
CA ASP A 69 5.76 -10.20 -6.41
C ASP A 69 4.39 -10.08 -5.75
N SER A 70 3.38 -9.67 -6.51
CA SER A 70 2.05 -9.41 -5.97
C SER A 70 0.96 -10.03 -6.82
N THR A 71 0.00 -10.64 -6.16
CA THR A 71 -1.25 -11.13 -6.75
C THR A 71 -2.40 -10.35 -6.16
N TYR A 72 -3.21 -9.75 -7.02
CA TYR A 72 -4.44 -9.06 -6.68
C TYR A 72 -5.63 -9.82 -7.25
N SER A 73 -6.69 -9.98 -6.46
CA SER A 73 -7.93 -10.65 -6.85
C SER A 73 -9.16 -9.90 -6.38
N TYR A 74 -10.26 -9.98 -7.12
CA TYR A 74 -11.54 -9.38 -6.75
C TYR A 74 -12.72 -10.27 -7.09
N VAL A 75 -13.86 -10.02 -6.44
CA VAL A 75 -15.17 -10.62 -6.75
C VAL A 75 -16.21 -9.50 -6.89
N ASN A 76 -16.85 -9.43 -8.06
CA ASN A 76 -17.90 -8.45 -8.33
C ASN A 76 -19.21 -8.80 -7.59
N THR A 77 -19.88 -7.80 -7.04
CA THR A 77 -21.13 -7.95 -6.30
C THR A 77 -22.31 -8.37 -7.17
N TYR A 78 -22.43 -7.80 -8.38
CA TYR A 78 -23.61 -8.00 -9.23
C TYR A 78 -23.45 -9.17 -10.18
N THR A 79 -22.27 -9.32 -10.78
CA THR A 79 -22.01 -10.35 -11.78
C THR A 79 -21.40 -11.62 -11.20
N LEU A 80 -20.93 -11.58 -9.95
CA LEU A 80 -20.11 -12.62 -9.32
C LEU A 80 -18.82 -12.96 -10.10
N ALA A 81 -18.46 -12.14 -11.09
CA ALA A 81 -17.23 -12.32 -11.86
C ALA A 81 -16.01 -12.14 -10.95
N THR A 82 -15.05 -13.04 -11.11
CA THR A 82 -13.76 -12.93 -10.42
C THR A 82 -12.70 -12.45 -11.40
N GLY A 83 -11.75 -11.66 -10.90
CA GLY A 83 -10.56 -11.28 -11.66
C GLY A 83 -9.32 -11.49 -10.82
N THR A 84 -8.24 -11.92 -11.46
CA THR A 84 -6.92 -12.06 -10.83
C THR A 84 -5.86 -11.43 -11.72
N SER A 85 -4.92 -10.73 -11.11
CA SER A 85 -3.77 -10.13 -11.79
C SER A 85 -2.52 -10.32 -10.95
N THR A 86 -1.44 -10.75 -11.60
CA THR A 86 -0.13 -10.89 -10.98
C THR A 86 0.82 -9.90 -11.63
N LYS A 87 1.60 -9.20 -10.79
CA LYS A 87 2.67 -8.31 -11.26
C LYS A 87 3.91 -8.58 -10.43
N SER A 88 5.07 -8.48 -11.08
CA SER A 88 6.36 -8.55 -10.44
C SER A 88 7.23 -7.38 -10.92
N LYS A 89 8.05 -6.85 -10.02
CA LYS A 89 9.03 -5.82 -10.37
C LYS A 89 10.20 -5.87 -9.41
N GLY A 90 11.40 -5.59 -9.94
CA GLY A 90 12.60 -5.37 -9.15
C GLY A 90 13.22 -4.01 -9.41
N TYR A 91 13.95 -3.50 -8.42
CA TYR A 91 14.70 -2.24 -8.52
C TYR A 91 15.75 -2.10 -7.41
N TYR A 92 16.53 -1.02 -7.41
CA TYR A 92 17.65 -0.86 -6.47
C TYR A 92 17.31 -0.13 -5.16
N SER A 93 16.24 0.68 -5.14
CA SER A 93 15.89 1.56 -4.01
C SER A 93 14.43 1.49 -3.62
N SER A 94 13.52 1.47 -4.59
CA SER A 94 12.09 1.32 -4.35
C SER A 94 11.35 0.66 -5.52
N VAL A 95 10.32 -0.10 -5.18
CA VAL A 95 9.38 -0.71 -6.11
C VAL A 95 7.97 -0.41 -5.62
N THR A 96 7.09 -0.05 -6.55
CA THR A 96 5.65 0.02 -6.32
C THR A 96 4.93 -0.67 -7.46
N LEU A 97 4.02 -1.57 -7.12
CA LEU A 97 3.06 -2.20 -8.01
C LEU A 97 1.67 -1.62 -7.72
N MET A 98 0.89 -1.36 -8.76
CA MET A 98 -0.48 -0.87 -8.65
C MET A 98 -1.46 -1.78 -9.38
N PHE A 99 -2.62 -1.95 -8.78
CA PHE A 99 -3.72 -2.78 -9.26
C PHE A 99 -5.03 -2.01 -9.17
N SER A 100 -5.97 -2.38 -10.03
CA SER A 100 -7.31 -1.81 -10.07
C SER A 100 -8.34 -2.93 -10.23
N ALA A 101 -9.49 -2.76 -9.59
CA ALA A 101 -10.68 -3.59 -9.79
C ALA A 101 -11.83 -2.75 -10.37
N PRO A 102 -12.78 -3.39 -11.06
CA PRO A 102 -14.04 -2.76 -11.44
C PRO A 102 -14.80 -2.20 -10.24
N TYR A 103 -15.68 -1.23 -10.50
CA TYR A 103 -16.64 -0.76 -9.51
C TYR A 103 -17.55 -1.90 -9.05
N ASN A 104 -17.98 -1.84 -7.78
CA ASN A 104 -18.87 -2.83 -7.15
C ASN A 104 -18.23 -4.21 -6.92
N CYS A 105 -17.02 -4.23 -6.37
CA CYS A 105 -16.49 -5.45 -5.75
C CYS A 105 -16.88 -5.50 -4.27
N HIS A 106 -17.40 -6.64 -3.82
CA HIS A 106 -17.70 -6.86 -2.39
C HIS A 106 -16.53 -7.53 -1.66
N SER A 107 -15.59 -8.11 -2.41
CA SER A 107 -14.35 -8.64 -1.87
C SER A 107 -13.21 -8.34 -2.82
N VAL A 108 -12.14 -7.77 -2.28
CA VAL A 108 -10.87 -7.57 -2.97
C VAL A 108 -9.73 -8.01 -2.05
N ARG A 109 -8.66 -8.53 -2.64
CA ARG A 109 -7.52 -9.05 -1.90
C ARG A 109 -6.23 -8.82 -2.64
N ILE A 110 -5.20 -8.39 -1.91
CA ILE A 110 -3.82 -8.40 -2.38
C ILE A 110 -3.00 -9.32 -1.49
N ARG A 111 -2.13 -10.12 -2.11
CA ARG A 111 -1.06 -10.88 -1.46
C ARG A 111 0.26 -10.48 -2.11
N SER A 112 1.25 -10.13 -1.32
CA SER A 112 2.55 -9.70 -1.84
C SER A 112 3.69 -10.36 -1.09
N SER A 113 4.72 -10.73 -1.84
CA SER A 113 6.04 -11.10 -1.34
C SER A 113 7.00 -9.94 -1.58
N HIS A 114 7.77 -9.62 -0.55
CA HIS A 114 8.74 -8.54 -0.54
C HIS A 114 10.11 -9.13 -0.25
N LYS A 115 11.10 -8.79 -1.07
CA LYS A 115 12.49 -9.20 -0.88
C LYS A 115 13.43 -8.03 -1.09
N VAL A 116 14.40 -7.88 -0.19
CA VAL A 116 15.53 -6.97 -0.32
C VAL A 116 16.81 -7.76 -0.08
N SER A 117 17.73 -7.74 -1.02
CA SER A 117 19.05 -8.38 -0.91
C SER A 117 20.16 -7.36 -1.14
N ALA A 118 21.10 -7.24 -0.21
CA ALA A 118 22.26 -6.36 -0.36
C ALA A 118 23.43 -6.88 0.48
N TYR A 119 24.65 -6.78 -0.04
CA TYR A 119 25.88 -7.12 0.69
C TYR A 119 25.85 -8.55 1.30
N GLY A 120 25.30 -9.52 0.57
CA GLY A 120 25.15 -10.91 1.02
C GLY A 120 24.05 -11.15 2.06
N GLN A 121 23.37 -10.11 2.53
CA GLN A 121 22.23 -10.21 3.44
C GLN A 121 20.91 -10.12 2.67
N THR A 122 19.89 -10.80 3.18
CA THR A 122 18.55 -10.79 2.59
C THR A 122 17.50 -10.63 3.67
N TRP A 123 16.54 -9.75 3.41
CA TRP A 123 15.31 -9.60 4.17
C TRP A 123 14.13 -9.98 3.27
N THR A 124 13.17 -10.69 3.86
CA THR A 124 11.92 -11.05 3.20
C THR A 124 10.73 -10.81 4.11
N ALA A 125 9.61 -10.39 3.53
CA ALA A 125 8.34 -10.32 4.23
C ALA A 125 7.19 -10.63 3.27
N ASN A 126 6.08 -11.09 3.85
CA ASN A 126 4.84 -11.26 3.11
C ASN A 126 3.80 -10.29 3.67
N SER A 127 2.97 -9.75 2.79
CA SER A 127 1.84 -8.92 3.18
C SER A 127 0.56 -9.45 2.56
N THR A 128 -0.55 -9.29 3.29
CA THR A 128 -1.88 -9.59 2.77
C THR A 128 -2.84 -8.54 3.29
N ALA A 129 -3.65 -8.01 2.38
CA ALA A 129 -4.72 -7.10 2.74
C ALA A 129 -5.99 -7.54 2.01
N VAL A 130 -7.13 -7.47 2.71
CA VAL A 130 -8.45 -7.85 2.22
C VAL A 130 -9.39 -6.73 2.57
N TYR A 131 -10.28 -6.41 1.64
CA TYR A 131 -11.36 -5.47 1.85
C TYR A 131 -12.68 -6.05 1.35
#